data_AF-A0A139MDM9-F1
#
_entry.id   AF-A0A139MDM9-F1
#
_cell.length_a   1.000
_cell.length_b   1.000
_cell.length_c   1.000
_cell.angle_alpha   90.00
_cell.angle_beta   90.00
_cell.angle_gamma   90.00
#
_symmetry.space_group_name_H-M   'P 1'
#
loop_
_entity.id
_entity.type
_entity.pdbx_description
1 polymer ?
#
loop_
_entity_poly.entity_id
_entity_poly.type
_entity_poly.pdbx_seq_one_letter_code
_entity_poly.pdbx_strand_id
1 'polypeptide(L)'
;MVDNLSTWSLLSPLVMTVLVSYAIAWYYRENYDPKYYLRAYIVYTIAFLITSPVWHIPLILILGIILLGAVVLIFRNQHYFDK
;
A
#
# COMPACT_ATOMS: atom_id res chain seq x y z
N MET A 1 -16.67 16.33 16.32
CA MET A 1 -16.22 17.31 15.31
C MET A 1 -15.09 16.66 14.55
N VAL A 2 -15.20 16.52 13.22
CA VAL A 2 -14.06 16.09 12.40
C VAL A 2 -13.19 17.34 12.28
N ASP A 3 -12.16 17.42 13.10
CA ASP A 3 -11.14 18.46 12.96
C ASP A 3 -10.59 18.41 11.53
N ASN A 4 -10.29 19.58 10.96
CA ASN A 4 -9.82 19.72 9.58
C ASN A 4 -8.74 18.67 9.25
N LEU A 5 -9.10 17.68 8.43
CA LEU A 5 -8.18 16.62 8.03
C LEU A 5 -7.04 17.28 7.25
N SER A 6 -5.84 17.27 7.84
CA SER A 6 -4.66 17.79 7.16
C SER A 6 -4.45 17.01 5.86
N THR A 7 -4.41 17.73 4.74
CA THR A 7 -4.13 17.14 3.43
C THR A 7 -2.83 16.34 3.46
N TRP A 8 -1.82 16.83 4.19
CA TRP A 8 -0.54 16.14 4.37
C TRP A 8 -0.69 14.83 5.11
N SER A 9 -1.50 14.80 6.18
CA SER A 9 -1.74 13.56 6.94
C SER A 9 -2.36 12.45 6.09
N LEU A 10 -3.09 12.78 5.03
CA LEU A 10 -3.63 11.80 4.08
C LEU A 10 -2.67 11.49 2.93
N LEU A 11 -2.03 12.53 2.37
CA LEU A 11 -1.21 12.42 1.18
C LEU A 11 0.07 11.61 1.45
N SER A 12 0.72 11.80 2.60
CA SER A 12 1.95 11.08 2.94
C SER A 12 1.76 9.56 3.06
N PRO A 13 0.77 9.02 3.83
CA PRO A 13 0.57 7.58 3.86
C PRO A 13 0.12 7.04 2.50
N LEU A 14 -0.68 7.79 1.73
CA LEU A 14 -1.08 7.38 0.39
C LEU A 14 0.14 7.22 -0.55
N VAL A 15 1.01 8.23 -0.62
CA VAL A 15 2.23 8.18 -1.45
C VAL A 15 3.15 7.06 -0.96
N MET A 16 3.33 6.92 0.36
CA MET A 16 4.12 5.84 0.94
C MET A 16 3.58 4.46 0.56
N THR A 17 2.26 4.24 0.62
CA THR A 17 1.65 2.98 0.21
C THR A 17 1.88 2.67 -1.26
N VAL A 18 1.73 3.66 -2.15
CA VAL A 18 2.00 3.47 -3.58
C VAL A 18 3.47 3.10 -3.82
N LEU A 19 4.41 3.81 -3.18
CA LEU A 19 5.83 3.54 -3.31
C LEU A 19 6.20 2.15 -2.77
N VAL A 20 5.68 1.76 -1.61
CA VAL A 20 5.95 0.44 -1.01
C VAL A 20 5.35 -0.66 -1.86
N SER A 21 4.10 -0.52 -2.32
CA SER A 21 3.48 -1.50 -3.21
C SER A 21 4.25 -1.67 -4.51
N TYR A 22 4.70 -0.56 -5.12
CA TYR A 22 5.54 -0.60 -6.31
C TYR A 22 6.89 -1.27 -6.04
N ALA A 23 7.54 -0.96 -4.91
CA ALA A 23 8.80 -1.57 -4.52
C ALA A 23 8.66 -3.08 -4.29
N ILE A 24 7.58 -3.53 -3.64
CA ILE A 24 7.27 -4.95 -3.46
C ILE A 24 7.05 -5.61 -4.83
N ALA A 25 6.26 -4.98 -5.71
CA ALA A 25 6.00 -5.50 -7.06
C ALA A 25 7.30 -5.63 -7.88
N TRP A 26 8.20 -4.65 -7.78
CA TRP A 26 9.50 -4.66 -8.44
C TRP A 26 10.45 -5.71 -7.86
N TYR A 27 10.54 -5.82 -6.53
CA TYR A 27 11.41 -6.79 -5.85
C TYR A 27 11.02 -8.23 -6.17
N TYR A 28 9.71 -8.52 -6.21
CA TYR A 28 9.18 -9.84 -6.57
C TYR A 28 8.88 -10.00 -8.06
N ARG A 29 9.39 -9.14 -8.95
CA ARG A 29 9.07 -9.19 -10.39
C ARG A 29 9.48 -10.50 -11.08
N GLU A 30 10.53 -11.16 -10.58
CA GLU A 30 11.05 -12.42 -11.12
C GLU A 30 10.34 -13.64 -10.50
N ASN A 31 9.64 -13.45 -9.38
CA ASN A 31 8.85 -14.48 -8.71
C ASN A 31 7.36 -14.31 -9.06
N TYR A 32 6.84 -15.22 -9.89
CA TYR A 32 5.44 -15.21 -10.30
C TYR A 32 4.47 -15.77 -9.25
N ASP A 33 4.97 -16.45 -8.22
CA ASP A 33 4.12 -16.98 -7.15
C ASP A 33 3.57 -15.83 -6.28
N PRO A 34 2.24 -15.61 -6.27
CA PRO A 34 1.62 -14.50 -5.58
C PRO A 34 1.82 -14.51 -4.07
N LYS A 35 2.11 -15.68 -3.48
CA LYS A 35 2.28 -15.84 -2.04
C LYS A 35 3.38 -14.95 -1.48
N TYR A 36 4.46 -14.72 -2.22
CA TYR A 36 5.62 -13.97 -1.72
C TYR A 36 5.33 -12.47 -1.58
N TYR A 37 4.83 -11.85 -2.65
CA TYR A 37 4.50 -10.42 -2.61
C TYR A 37 3.28 -10.15 -1.72
N LEU A 38 2.31 -11.06 -1.66
CA LEU A 38 1.15 -10.93 -0.78
C LEU A 38 1.59 -10.97 0.69
N ARG A 39 2.52 -11.86 1.06
CA ARG A 39 3.05 -11.92 2.43
C ARG A 39 3.81 -10.64 2.79
N ALA A 40 4.62 -10.10 1.88
CA ALA A 40 5.30 -8.83 2.10
C ALA A 40 4.29 -7.68 2.27
N TYR A 41 3.22 -7.67 1.48
CA TYR A 41 2.16 -6.68 1.61
C TYR A 41 1.35 -6.79 2.90
N ILE A 42 1.12 -8.01 3.40
CA ILE A 42 0.49 -8.24 4.71
C ILE A 42 1.38 -7.69 5.83
N VAL A 43 2.69 -7.95 5.78
CA VAL A 43 3.64 -7.40 6.76
C VAL A 43 3.63 -5.88 6.73
N TYR A 44 3.64 -5.28 5.54
CA TYR A 44 3.48 -3.83 5.39
C TYR A 44 2.15 -3.32 5.95
N THR A 45 1.04 -4.00 5.67
CA THR A 45 -0.30 -3.63 6.16
C THR A 45 -0.35 -3.63 7.68
N ILE A 46 0.23 -4.64 8.33
CA ILE A 46 0.31 -4.70 9.80
C ILE A 46 1.14 -3.52 10.33
N ALA A 47 2.31 -3.26 9.76
CA ALA A 47 3.16 -2.14 10.17
C ALA A 47 2.45 -0.78 9.95
N PHE A 48 1.71 -0.65 8.85
CA PHE A 48 0.93 0.54 8.52
C PHE A 48 -0.21 0.75 9.52
N LEU A 49 -0.94 -0.30 9.92
CA LEU A 49 -2.00 -0.21 10.94
C LEU A 49 -1.44 0.12 12.32
N ILE A 50 -0.27 -0.39 12.70
CA ILE A 50 0.38 -0.04 13.97
C ILE A 50 0.76 1.45 13.99
N THR A 51 1.22 1.98 12.86
CA THR A 51 1.64 3.39 12.72
C THR A 51 0.49 4.32 12.34
N SER A 52 -0.69 3.79 11.99
CA SER A 52 -1.84 4.57 11.51
C SER A 52 -2.36 5.63 12.50
N PRO A 53 -2.32 5.43 13.84
CA PRO A 53 -2.77 6.44 14.80
C PRO A 53 -2.00 7.77 14.70
N VAL A 54 -0.73 7.74 14.26
CA VAL A 54 0.10 8.95 14.11
C VAL A 54 -0.49 9.93 13.10
N TRP A 55 -1.20 9.42 12.09
CA TRP A 55 -1.72 10.22 11.00
C TRP A 55 -3.10 10.83 11.29
N HIS A 56 -3.78 10.42 12.36
CA HIS A 56 -5.09 10.94 12.75
C HIS A 56 -6.16 10.86 11.63
N ILE A 57 -6.12 9.80 10.82
CA ILE A 57 -7.04 9.62 9.69
C ILE A 57 -8.19 8.68 10.06
N PRO A 58 -9.42 8.94 9.59
CA PRO A 58 -10.54 7.99 9.66
C PRO A 58 -10.19 6.60 9.11
N LEU A 59 -10.68 5.57 9.80
CA LEU A 59 -10.44 4.16 9.43
C LEU A 59 -10.88 3.82 7.99
N ILE A 60 -11.94 4.44 7.48
CA ILE A 60 -12.40 4.24 6.10
C ILE A 60 -11.36 4.65 5.05
N LEU A 61 -10.61 5.72 5.31
CA LEU A 61 -9.54 6.19 4.41
C LEU A 61 -8.30 5.31 4.54
N ILE A 62 -7.99 4.83 5.75
CA ILE A 62 -6.93 3.83 5.97
C ILE A 62 -7.20 2.57 5.14
N LEU A 63 -8.43 2.06 5.18
CA LEU A 63 -8.84 0.92 4.36
C LEU A 63 -8.72 1.22 2.85
N GLY A 64 -9.13 2.41 2.41
CA GLY A 64 -8.99 2.84 1.03
C GLY A 64 -7.52 2.88 0.56
N ILE A 65 -6.61 3.37 1.40
CA ILE A 65 -5.16 3.40 1.11
C ILE A 65 -4.61 1.98 0.99
N ILE A 66 -4.96 1.09 1.93
CA ILE A 66 -4.54 -0.33 1.89
C ILE A 66 -5.12 -1.03 0.65
N LEU A 67 -6.35 -0.74 0.25
CA LEU A 67 -6.92 -1.31 -0.97
C LEU A 67 -6.21 -0.79 -2.22
N LEU A 68 -5.88 0.50 -2.28
CA LEU A 68 -5.13 1.09 -3.39
C LEU A 68 -3.77 0.39 -3.56
N GLY A 69 -3.03 0.18 -2.48
CA GLY A 69 -1.75 -0.53 -2.55
C GLY A 69 -1.88 -1.98 -3.02
N ALA A 70 -2.98 -2.66 -2.68
CA ALA A 70 -3.27 -4.00 -3.16
C ALA A 70 -3.59 -4.00 -4.67
N VAL A 71 -4.35 -3.01 -5.15
CA VAL A 71 -4.63 -2.80 -6.58
C VAL A 71 -3.31 -2.60 -7.34
N VAL A 72 -2.40 -1.75 -6.86
CA VAL A 72 -1.07 -1.56 -7.49
C VAL A 72 -0.30 -2.88 -7.62
N LEU A 73 -0.39 -3.76 -6.62
CA LEU A 73 0.25 -5.07 -6.63
C LEU A 73 -0.41 -6.08 -7.58
N ILE A 74 -1.74 -6.11 -7.63
CA ILE A 74 -2.50 -7.05 -8.48
C ILE A 74 -2.39 -6.65 -9.95
N PHE A 75 -2.49 -5.35 -10.24
CA PHE A 75 -2.34 -4.80 -11.58
C PHE A 75 -0.86 -4.59 -11.97
N ARG A 76 0.08 -5.23 -11.26
CA ARG A 76 1.41 -5.55 -11.80
C ARG A 76 1.21 -6.36 -13.07
N ASN A 77 1.07 -5.65 -14.17
CA ASN A 77 0.83 -6.22 -15.49
C ASN A 77 1.92 -7.25 -15.79
N GLN A 78 1.53 -8.51 -16.02
CA GLN A 78 2.47 -9.52 -16.53
C GLN A 78 3.10 -9.03 -17.85
N HIS A 79 2.32 -8.29 -18.66
CA HIS A 79 2.76 -7.78 -19.96
C HIS A 79 3.82 -6.66 -19.93
N TYR A 80 4.07 -5.98 -18.79
CA TYR A 80 5.18 -5.01 -18.66
C TYR A 80 6.48 -5.63 -18.14
N PHE A 81 6.43 -6.89 -17.67
CA PHE A 81 7.58 -7.60 -17.08
C PHE A 81 7.90 -8.93 -17.77
N ASP A 82 7.01 -9.43 -18.64
CA ASP A 82 7.32 -10.46 -19.62
C ASP A 82 8.34 -9.87 -20.62
N LYS A 83 9.57 -10.40 -20.58
CA LYS A 83 10.51 -10.34 -21.70
C LYS A 83 10.31 -11.55 -22.59
#